data_AF-A0A8H5JK73-F1
#
_entry.id   AF-A0A8H5JK73-F1
#
_cell.length_a   1.000
_cell.length_b   1.000
_cell.length_c   1.000
_cell.angle_alpha   90.00
_cell.angle_beta   90.00
_cell.angle_gamma   90.00
#
_symmetry.space_group_name_H-M   'P 1'
#
loop_
_entity.id
_entity.type
_entity.pdbx_description
1 polymer ?
#
loop_
_entity_poly.entity_id
_entity_poly.type
_entity_poly.pdbx_seq_one_letter_code
_entity_poly.pdbx_strand_id
1 'polypeptide(L)'
;MHSHEAGLRLVLNAVATSAARYGLAIEPLLSLSIDFYTKFFIKVTKSPQSVKFLASKTMLVYSCDSGCGAWETQPMLRSKPAPNKKGSGAFYKHTMAQGPSADRHCEHCGMKMHINGPMYGGHIHSQEFIERLLAQIPEADPSIYGTMPRLEGMLRTALEEYLPGPEVKEPVDPKDAQLATVDHYPFFIIPSRLANVVSCVTPSEDMVRGALIHLGYRTARSHCRPGSIKTDAPWSTIWWIITEWIRQKSPIKESSIKKNSAAWKILTDAGIIGQEKREATGETAKDDSAMEGVEQQSSEAPVENTADAPNGDGKLLLSEAELRKTLVFDENLARLARRRGEQKLVRYQMNPRENWGPLAKASRR
;
A
#
# COMPACT_ATOMS: atom_id res chain seq x y z
N MET A 1 -7.24 8.55 6.99
CA MET A 1 -7.09 7.11 7.33
C MET A 1 -5.65 6.76 7.75
N HIS A 2 -4.61 7.37 7.16
CA HIS A 2 -3.19 7.11 7.46
C HIS A 2 -2.47 8.32 8.11
N SER A 3 -3.18 9.07 8.95
CA SER A 3 -2.69 10.36 9.50
C SER A 3 -1.36 10.23 10.25
N HIS A 4 -1.14 9.12 10.95
CA HIS A 4 0.11 8.88 11.69
C HIS A 4 1.31 8.73 10.75
N GLU A 5 1.25 7.83 9.76
CA GLU A 5 2.33 7.66 8.79
C GLU A 5 2.51 8.90 7.91
N ALA A 6 1.41 9.56 7.50
CA ALA A 6 1.46 10.83 6.78
C ALA A 6 2.22 11.90 7.59
N GLY A 7 1.96 12.00 8.90
CA GLY A 7 2.69 12.87 9.81
C GLY A 7 4.19 12.54 9.86
N LEU A 8 4.55 11.26 9.95
CA LEU A 8 5.95 10.83 9.92
C LEU A 8 6.65 11.26 8.62
N ARG A 9 6.02 11.03 7.47
CA ARG A 9 6.57 11.37 6.17
C ARG A 9 6.68 12.88 5.92
N LEU A 10 5.74 13.67 6.44
CA LEU A 10 5.80 15.14 6.38
C LEU A 10 7.00 15.66 7.18
N VAL A 11 7.20 15.17 8.41
CA VAL A 11 8.33 15.55 9.26
C VAL A 11 9.65 15.15 8.61
N LEU A 12 9.77 13.91 8.11
CA LEU A 12 10.97 13.44 7.40
C LEU A 12 11.30 14.31 6.19
N ASN A 13 10.29 14.70 5.39
CA ASN A 13 10.52 15.55 4.23
C ASN A 13 10.99 16.96 4.62
N ALA A 14 10.44 17.50 5.71
CA ALA A 14 10.87 18.80 6.24
C ALA A 14 12.32 18.76 6.73
N VAL A 15 12.71 17.69 7.45
CA VAL A 15 14.10 17.47 7.90
C VAL A 15 15.03 17.31 6.69
N ALA A 16 14.66 16.46 5.73
CA ALA A 16 15.47 16.19 4.55
C ALA A 16 15.69 17.45 3.70
N THR A 17 14.62 18.22 3.46
CA THR A 17 14.68 19.46 2.68
C THR A 17 15.52 20.52 3.38
N SER A 18 15.43 20.60 4.71
CA SER A 18 16.25 21.53 5.50
C SER A 18 17.73 21.15 5.45
N ALA A 19 18.05 19.86 5.61
CA ALA A 19 19.42 19.33 5.53
C ALA A 19 20.04 19.53 4.14
N ALA A 20 19.26 19.32 3.07
CA ALA A 20 19.71 19.44 1.69
C ALA A 20 20.27 20.83 1.35
N ARG A 21 19.73 21.90 1.94
CA ARG A 21 20.22 23.28 1.76
C ARG A 21 21.68 23.46 2.19
N TYR A 22 22.17 22.59 3.06
CA TYR A 22 23.53 22.59 3.59
C TYR A 22 24.41 21.47 3.01
N GLY A 23 23.96 20.80 1.93
CA GLY A 23 24.69 19.67 1.35
C GLY A 23 24.70 18.42 2.24
N LEU A 24 23.74 18.32 3.16
CA LEU A 24 23.59 17.18 4.07
C LEU A 24 22.44 16.28 3.56
N ALA A 25 22.73 15.00 3.41
CA ALA A 25 21.74 13.97 3.12
C ALA A 25 21.29 13.29 4.41
N ILE A 26 20.05 12.84 4.45
CA ILE A 26 19.50 12.09 5.59
C ILE A 26 19.18 10.66 5.20
N GLU A 27 19.33 9.76 6.16
CA GLU A 27 18.86 8.37 6.08
C GLU A 27 18.00 8.09 7.32
N PRO A 28 16.68 7.91 7.15
CA PRO A 28 15.80 7.49 8.23
C PRO A 28 16.17 6.09 8.70
N LEU A 29 16.57 5.95 9.96
CA LEU A 29 16.90 4.66 10.58
C LEU A 29 15.65 4.02 11.20
N LEU A 30 14.84 4.84 11.89
CA LEU A 30 13.62 4.40 12.57
C LEU A 30 12.70 5.60 12.80
N SER A 31 11.45 5.52 12.34
CA SER A 31 10.45 6.58 12.49
C SER A 31 9.18 6.02 13.11
N LEU A 32 8.88 6.38 14.36
CA LEU A 32 7.81 5.79 15.14
C LEU A 32 6.73 6.81 15.49
N SER A 33 5.47 6.45 15.28
CA SER A 33 4.32 7.10 15.92
C SER A 33 3.93 6.30 17.16
N ILE A 34 4.12 6.86 18.35
CA ILE A 34 3.90 6.18 19.64
C ILE A 34 2.95 7.02 20.48
N ASP A 35 1.79 6.48 20.77
CA ASP A 35 0.74 7.11 21.59
C ASP A 35 0.42 8.54 21.09
N PHE A 36 1.02 9.58 21.69
CA PHE A 36 0.78 11.00 21.39
C PHE A 36 2.01 11.75 20.87
N TYR A 37 3.09 11.05 20.53
CA TYR A 37 4.30 11.69 19.99
C TYR A 37 4.88 10.90 18.83
N THR A 38 5.77 11.55 18.10
CA THR A 38 6.56 10.92 17.03
C THR A 38 8.03 10.92 17.41
N LYS A 39 8.75 9.85 17.08
CA LYS A 39 10.18 9.68 17.38
C LYS A 39 10.92 9.29 16.12
N PHE A 40 12.01 9.99 15.83
CA PHE A 40 12.82 9.75 14.64
C PHE A 40 14.27 9.53 15.02
N PHE A 41 14.87 8.52 14.41
CA PHE A 41 16.32 8.29 14.41
C PHE A 41 16.79 8.47 12.98
N ILE A 42 17.65 9.46 12.77
CA ILE A 42 18.07 9.88 11.43
C ILE A 42 19.58 9.98 11.41
N LYS A 43 20.22 9.26 10.48
CA LYS A 43 21.64 9.44 10.19
C LYS A 43 21.80 10.60 9.22
N VAL A 44 22.63 11.57 9.58
CA VAL A 44 22.93 12.74 8.73
C VAL A 44 24.35 12.60 8.20
N THR A 45 24.52 12.78 6.89
CA THR A 45 25.82 12.64 6.23
C THR A 45 26.06 13.81 5.30
N LYS A 46 27.24 14.43 5.41
CA LYS A 46 27.67 15.48 4.47
C LYS A 46 28.03 14.82 3.13
N SER A 47 27.13 14.95 2.16
CA SER A 47 27.29 14.38 0.83
C SER A 47 26.42 15.15 -0.16
N PRO A 48 26.96 16.19 -0.82
CA PRO A 48 26.22 16.91 -1.86
C PRO A 48 25.77 16.02 -3.03
N GLN A 49 26.46 14.91 -3.28
CA GLN A 49 26.05 13.92 -4.27
C GLN A 49 24.78 13.18 -3.83
N SER A 50 24.73 12.70 -2.58
CA SER A 50 23.57 11.98 -2.06
C SER A 50 22.32 12.86 -1.96
N VAL A 51 22.49 14.18 -1.77
CA VAL A 51 21.37 15.15 -1.77
C VAL A 51 20.60 15.14 -3.09
N LYS A 52 21.24 14.81 -4.23
CA LYS A 52 20.55 14.78 -5.54
C LYS A 52 19.42 13.75 -5.62
N PHE A 53 19.49 12.68 -4.81
CA PHE A 53 18.46 11.65 -4.73
C PHE A 53 17.25 12.08 -3.88
N LEU A 54 17.33 13.17 -3.11
CA LEU A 54 16.22 13.61 -2.27
C LEU A 54 14.98 13.93 -3.10
N ALA A 55 15.15 14.56 -4.26
CA ALA A 55 14.03 14.98 -5.09
C ALA A 55 13.19 13.79 -5.60
N SER A 56 13.79 12.61 -5.81
CA SER A 56 13.04 11.38 -6.11
C SER A 56 12.37 10.75 -4.89
N LYS A 57 12.82 11.11 -3.69
CA LYS A 57 12.24 10.73 -2.40
C LYS A 57 11.27 11.80 -1.86
N THR A 58 10.87 12.78 -2.68
CA THR A 58 9.82 13.74 -2.36
C THR A 58 8.60 13.44 -3.22
N MET A 59 7.44 13.25 -2.59
CA MET A 59 6.20 12.88 -3.27
C MET A 59 5.01 13.71 -2.82
N LEU A 60 4.06 13.93 -3.73
CA LEU A 60 2.68 14.30 -3.42
C LEU A 60 1.82 13.03 -3.35
N VAL A 61 0.67 13.14 -2.72
CA VAL A 61 -0.30 12.03 -2.61
C VAL A 61 -1.68 12.53 -2.99
N TYR A 62 -2.26 11.93 -4.03
CA TYR A 62 -3.67 12.10 -4.37
C TYR A 62 -4.48 11.14 -3.50
N SER A 63 -5.46 11.62 -2.73
CA SER A 63 -6.25 10.79 -1.81
C SER A 63 -7.76 11.00 -1.97
N CYS A 64 -8.50 9.91 -2.03
CA CYS A 64 -9.96 9.84 -2.02
C CYS A 64 -10.52 9.76 -0.60
N ASP A 65 -10.13 10.66 0.28
CA ASP A 65 -10.53 10.69 1.69
C ASP A 65 -12.04 10.92 1.93
N SER A 66 -12.71 11.66 1.04
CA SER A 66 -14.16 11.90 1.06
C SER A 66 -14.98 10.75 0.43
N GLY A 67 -14.30 9.78 -0.19
CA GLY A 67 -14.93 8.65 -0.87
C GLY A 67 -14.46 7.32 -0.31
N CYS A 68 -13.75 6.57 -1.14
CA CYS A 68 -13.38 5.18 -0.84
C CYS A 68 -12.09 5.04 0.00
N GLY A 69 -11.32 6.12 0.19
CA GLY A 69 -10.04 6.09 0.89
C GLY A 69 -8.86 5.68 0.01
N ALA A 70 -9.07 5.44 -1.29
CA ALA A 70 -7.99 5.16 -2.23
C ALA A 70 -6.96 6.28 -2.32
N TRP A 71 -5.71 5.95 -2.58
CA TRP A 71 -4.65 6.95 -2.78
C TRP A 71 -3.70 6.53 -3.89
N GLU A 72 -3.04 7.52 -4.48
CA GLU A 72 -2.01 7.38 -5.51
C GLU A 72 -0.83 8.32 -5.21
N THR A 73 0.39 7.87 -5.47
CA THR A 73 1.60 8.68 -5.19
C THR A 73 2.10 9.36 -6.44
N GLN A 74 2.57 10.60 -6.30
CA GLN A 74 3.20 11.36 -7.38
C GLN A 74 4.60 11.76 -6.93
N PRO A 75 5.67 11.09 -7.39
CA PRO A 75 7.01 11.58 -7.14
C PRO A 75 7.23 12.93 -7.85
N MET A 76 8.07 13.80 -7.29
CA MET A 76 8.42 15.07 -7.91
C MET A 76 9.45 14.88 -9.04
N LEU A 77 10.50 14.10 -8.75
CA LEU A 77 11.50 13.66 -9.73
C LEU A 77 11.58 12.13 -9.74
N ARG A 78 12.21 11.58 -10.77
CA ARG A 78 12.58 10.16 -10.86
C ARG A 78 14.09 10.05 -10.98
N SER A 79 14.67 9.08 -10.27
CA SER A 79 16.07 8.68 -10.43
C SER A 79 16.08 7.37 -11.20
N LYS A 80 16.53 7.40 -12.46
CA LYS A 80 16.57 6.21 -13.32
C LYS A 80 18.01 5.85 -13.67
N PRO A 81 18.39 4.55 -13.63
CA PRO A 81 19.65 4.10 -14.18
C PRO A 81 19.77 4.48 -15.66
N ALA A 82 20.94 4.96 -16.06
CA ALA A 82 21.28 5.27 -17.44
C ALA A 82 22.66 4.69 -17.74
N PRO A 83 22.87 4.07 -18.92
CA PRO A 83 24.14 3.49 -19.28
C PRO A 83 25.22 4.57 -19.34
N ASN A 84 26.42 4.23 -18.86
CA ASN A 84 27.58 5.08 -19.02
C ASN A 84 28.04 5.07 -20.49
N LYS A 85 28.85 6.06 -20.88
CA LYS A 85 29.39 6.15 -22.25
C LYS A 85 30.27 4.96 -22.66
N LYS A 86 30.75 4.16 -21.70
CA LYS A 86 31.66 3.04 -21.90
C LYS A 86 30.94 1.69 -21.99
N GLY A 87 29.61 1.65 -21.84
CA GLY A 87 28.78 0.44 -21.81
C GLY A 87 29.01 -0.50 -20.61
N SER A 88 30.00 -0.23 -19.75
CA SER A 88 30.44 -1.15 -18.68
C SER A 88 29.75 -0.96 -17.33
N GLY A 89 28.76 -0.06 -17.25
CA GLY A 89 28.08 0.29 -16.00
C GLY A 89 27.00 1.34 -16.21
N ALA A 90 26.21 1.61 -15.17
CA ALA A 90 25.15 2.62 -15.18
C ALA A 90 25.32 3.64 -14.05
N PHE A 91 24.74 4.83 -14.24
CA PHE A 91 24.64 5.87 -13.22
C PHE A 91 23.19 6.36 -13.12
N TYR A 92 22.82 7.00 -12.02
CA TYR A 92 21.48 7.57 -11.89
C TYR A 92 21.37 8.93 -12.57
N LYS A 93 20.42 9.02 -13.50
CA LYS A 93 19.97 10.28 -14.08
C LYS A 93 18.70 10.72 -13.36
N HIS A 94 18.68 11.96 -12.89
CA HIS A 94 17.52 12.58 -12.26
C HIS A 94 16.71 13.35 -13.30
N THR A 95 15.44 12.99 -13.47
CA THR A 95 14.54 13.62 -14.43
C THR A 95 13.25 14.04 -13.76
N MET A 96 12.59 15.07 -14.26
CA MET A 96 11.25 15.45 -13.78
C MET A 96 10.27 14.29 -13.94
N ALA A 97 9.42 14.06 -12.93
CA ALA A 97 8.33 13.11 -13.06
C ALA A 97 7.23 13.72 -13.93
N GLN A 98 6.64 12.91 -14.80
CA GLN A 98 5.41 13.28 -15.51
C GLN A 98 4.24 13.17 -14.53
N GLY A 99 3.27 14.07 -14.67
CA GLY A 99 2.05 14.08 -13.87
C GLY A 99 0.87 14.68 -14.63
N PRO A 100 -0.35 14.56 -14.08
CA PRO A 100 -0.65 13.95 -12.78
C PRO A 100 -0.66 12.40 -12.84
N SER A 101 -0.33 11.74 -11.73
CA SER A 101 -0.39 10.28 -11.60
C SER A 101 -1.80 9.76 -11.32
N ALA A 102 -2.73 10.64 -10.95
CA ALA A 102 -4.15 10.34 -10.79
C ALA A 102 -5.00 11.46 -11.39
N ASP A 103 -6.20 11.13 -11.88
CA ASP A 103 -7.17 12.12 -12.36
C ASP A 103 -7.82 12.89 -11.19
N ARG A 104 -8.56 13.97 -11.51
CA ARG A 104 -9.35 14.78 -10.57
C ARG A 104 -10.37 13.96 -9.78
N HIS A 105 -10.88 12.87 -10.34
CA HIS A 105 -11.82 11.96 -9.71
C HIS A 105 -11.20 10.58 -9.51
N CYS A 106 -11.52 9.95 -8.39
CA CYS A 106 -11.07 8.61 -8.05
C CYS A 106 -11.59 7.60 -9.07
N GLU A 107 -10.70 6.81 -9.67
CA GLU A 107 -11.08 5.78 -10.63
C GLU A 107 -12.02 4.72 -10.04
N HIS A 108 -11.92 4.42 -8.74
CA HIS A 108 -12.74 3.40 -8.09
C HIS A 108 -14.14 3.88 -7.76
N CYS A 109 -14.28 5.09 -7.21
CA CYS A 109 -15.57 5.55 -6.65
C CYS A 109 -16.10 6.88 -7.22
N GLY A 110 -15.36 7.53 -8.12
CA GLY A 110 -15.78 8.76 -8.80
C GLY A 110 -15.73 10.03 -7.93
N MET A 111 -15.43 9.90 -6.63
CA MET A 111 -15.32 11.04 -5.73
C MET A 111 -14.05 11.86 -6.02
N LYS A 112 -14.09 13.17 -5.73
CA LYS A 112 -12.96 14.08 -5.97
C LYS A 112 -11.74 13.69 -5.13
N MET A 113 -10.56 13.76 -5.73
CA MET A 113 -9.27 13.50 -5.08
C MET A 113 -8.74 14.79 -4.43
N HIS A 114 -8.25 14.69 -3.19
CA HIS A 114 -7.47 15.75 -2.54
C HIS A 114 -5.97 15.53 -2.76
N ILE A 115 -5.20 16.62 -2.72
CA ILE A 115 -3.74 16.59 -2.83
C ILE A 115 -3.14 16.80 -1.44
N ASN A 116 -2.19 15.96 -1.07
CA ASN A 116 -1.47 16.05 0.20
C ASN A 116 0.05 16.06 -0.04
N GLY A 117 0.80 16.62 0.91
CA GLY A 117 2.26 16.65 0.89
C GLY A 117 2.85 18.06 0.79
N PRO A 118 4.12 18.20 0.37
CA PRO A 118 5.03 17.13 -0.05
C PRO A 118 5.50 16.26 1.13
N MET A 119 5.51 14.95 0.90
CA MET A 119 5.87 13.89 1.85
C MET A 119 7.17 13.20 1.45
N TYR A 120 7.83 12.57 2.42
CA TYR A 120 8.99 11.73 2.17
C TYR A 120 8.52 10.39 1.58
N GLY A 121 8.93 10.11 0.35
CA GLY A 121 8.60 8.92 -0.43
C GLY A 121 9.62 7.80 -0.37
N GLY A 122 10.69 7.94 0.42
CA GLY A 122 11.60 6.82 0.74
C GLY A 122 11.07 5.93 1.87
N HIS A 123 11.77 4.83 2.14
CA HIS A 123 11.52 4.03 3.33
C HIS A 123 11.79 4.85 4.61
N ILE A 124 10.92 4.68 5.60
CA ILE A 124 10.97 5.42 6.88
C ILE A 124 11.72 4.65 7.99
N HIS A 125 12.22 3.45 7.66
CA HIS A 125 12.93 2.52 8.52
C HIS A 125 14.13 1.92 7.77
N SER A 126 15.19 1.61 8.49
CA SER A 126 16.30 0.78 8.02
C SER A 126 16.18 -0.61 8.65
N GLN A 127 16.05 -1.66 7.83
CA GLN A 127 15.94 -3.04 8.30
C GLN A 127 17.19 -3.44 9.10
N GLU A 128 18.38 -3.16 8.57
CA GLU A 128 19.66 -3.44 9.22
C GLU A 128 19.78 -2.75 10.60
N PHE A 129 19.29 -1.51 10.72
CA PHE A 129 19.28 -0.82 12.01
C PHE A 129 18.34 -1.50 13.02
N ILE A 130 17.13 -1.87 12.59
CA ILE A 130 16.15 -2.53 13.45
C ILE A 130 16.62 -3.93 13.87
N GLU A 131 17.18 -4.71 12.95
CA GLU A 131 17.70 -6.06 13.24
C GLU A 131 18.83 -6.02 14.26
N ARG A 132 19.76 -5.05 14.14
CA ARG A 132 20.81 -4.84 15.14
C ARG A 132 20.25 -4.47 16.51
N LEU A 133 19.23 -3.61 16.56
CA LEU A 133 18.56 -3.28 17.83
C LEU A 133 17.88 -4.51 18.44
N LEU A 134 17.17 -5.30 17.63
CA LEU A 134 16.52 -6.53 18.08
C LEU A 134 17.54 -7.56 18.62
N ALA A 135 18.72 -7.65 18.01
CA ALA A 135 19.78 -8.54 18.48
C ALA A 135 20.36 -8.14 19.85
N GLN A 136 20.33 -6.84 20.19
CA GLN A 136 20.83 -6.33 21.48
C GLN A 136 19.82 -6.45 22.62
N ILE A 137 18.52 -6.62 22.31
CA ILE A 137 17.46 -6.71 23.33
C ILE A 137 17.71 -7.82 24.37
N PRO A 138 18.07 -9.06 23.98
CA PRO A 138 18.31 -10.13 24.94
C PRO A 138 19.49 -9.88 25.90
N GLU A 139 20.44 -9.03 25.51
CA GLU A 139 21.66 -8.73 26.28
C GLU A 139 21.44 -7.62 27.32
N ALA A 140 20.35 -6.86 27.21
CA ALA A 140 20.08 -5.71 28.06
C ALA A 140 19.48 -6.11 29.42
N ASP A 141 19.96 -5.47 30.48
CA ASP A 141 19.54 -5.74 31.85
C ASP A 141 18.05 -5.41 32.07
N PRO A 142 17.20 -6.40 32.40
CA PRO A 142 15.78 -6.19 32.65
C PRO A 142 15.47 -5.25 33.84
N SER A 143 16.40 -5.11 34.79
CA SER A 143 16.25 -4.19 35.92
C SER A 143 16.35 -2.72 35.51
N ILE A 144 17.11 -2.43 34.45
CA ILE A 144 17.26 -1.10 33.87
C ILE A 144 16.13 -0.85 32.85
N TYR A 145 15.88 -1.81 31.98
CA TYR A 145 14.92 -1.69 30.88
C TYR A 145 13.62 -2.45 31.17
N GLY A 146 12.71 -1.84 31.92
CA GLY A 146 11.45 -2.49 32.32
C GLY A 146 10.40 -2.70 31.21
N THR A 147 10.65 -2.25 29.97
CA THR A 147 9.67 -2.29 28.86
C THR A 147 10.15 -3.04 27.62
N MET A 148 11.10 -3.98 27.79
CA MET A 148 11.69 -4.74 26.69
C MET A 148 10.68 -5.48 25.80
N PRO A 149 9.63 -6.15 26.34
CA PRO A 149 8.61 -6.78 25.49
C PRO A 149 7.86 -5.79 24.59
N ARG A 150 7.66 -4.54 25.05
CA ARG A 150 7.05 -3.46 24.25
C ARG A 150 8.01 -3.03 23.13
N LEU A 151 9.27 -2.83 23.47
CA LEU A 151 10.30 -2.42 22.52
C LEU A 151 10.45 -3.46 21.41
N GLU A 152 10.56 -4.75 21.77
CA GLU A 152 10.65 -5.84 20.82
C GLU A 152 9.42 -5.91 19.91
N GLY A 153 8.21 -5.85 20.48
CA GLY A 153 6.98 -5.89 19.70
C GLY A 153 6.84 -4.71 18.72
N MET A 154 7.24 -3.50 19.14
CA MET A 154 7.26 -2.31 18.29
C MET A 154 8.29 -2.45 17.16
N LEU A 155 9.53 -2.84 17.48
CA LEU A 155 10.60 -2.97 16.50
C LEU A 155 10.31 -4.09 15.49
N ARG A 156 9.80 -5.24 15.92
CA ARG A 156 9.38 -6.31 15.01
C ARG A 156 8.23 -5.87 14.10
N THR A 157 7.26 -5.12 14.62
CA THR A 157 6.18 -4.57 13.79
C THR A 157 6.74 -3.59 12.75
N ALA A 158 7.63 -2.68 13.14
CA ALA A 158 8.29 -1.76 12.20
C ALA A 158 9.18 -2.48 11.18
N LEU A 159 9.79 -3.61 11.54
CA LEU A 159 10.56 -4.45 10.63
C LEU A 159 9.66 -5.16 9.60
N GLU A 160 8.51 -5.67 10.05
CA GLU A 160 7.51 -6.32 9.19
C GLU A 160 6.94 -5.37 8.12
N GLU A 161 6.93 -4.05 8.35
CA GLU A 161 6.38 -3.06 7.41
C GLU A 161 7.09 -2.94 6.07
N TYR A 162 8.30 -3.48 5.95
CA TYR A 162 9.06 -3.42 4.72
C TYR A 162 8.45 -4.34 3.66
N LEU A 163 8.02 -3.74 2.55
CA LEU A 163 7.59 -4.45 1.35
C LEU A 163 8.61 -4.19 0.23
N PRO A 164 9.26 -5.24 -0.31
CA PRO A 164 10.27 -5.07 -1.36
C PRO A 164 9.68 -4.46 -2.64
N GLY A 165 10.31 -3.40 -3.13
CA GLY A 165 10.02 -2.82 -4.45
C GLY A 165 10.59 -3.64 -5.61
N PRO A 166 10.43 -3.17 -6.85
CA PRO A 166 11.05 -3.76 -8.03
C PRO A 166 12.58 -3.77 -7.90
N GLU A 167 13.21 -4.86 -8.31
CA GLU A 167 14.67 -4.97 -8.33
C GLU A 167 15.27 -4.08 -9.43
N VAL A 168 16.40 -3.45 -9.11
CA VAL A 168 17.20 -2.70 -10.08
C VAL A 168 18.04 -3.71 -10.86
N LYS A 169 17.74 -3.89 -12.15
CA LYS A 169 18.43 -4.86 -13.01
C LYS A 169 19.75 -4.30 -13.56
N GLU A 170 19.86 -2.99 -13.63
CA GLU A 170 21.01 -2.32 -14.22
C GLU A 170 22.23 -2.36 -13.29
N PRO A 171 23.46 -2.46 -13.84
CA PRO A 171 24.70 -2.50 -13.07
C PRO A 171 25.08 -1.10 -12.56
N VAL A 172 24.37 -0.65 -11.52
CA VAL A 172 24.64 0.59 -10.78
C VAL A 172 25.42 0.31 -9.50
N ASP A 173 26.08 1.34 -8.97
CA ASP A 173 26.72 1.24 -7.66
C ASP A 173 25.68 0.91 -6.55
N PRO A 174 25.93 -0.07 -5.67
CA PRO A 174 24.96 -0.48 -4.65
C PRO A 174 24.55 0.64 -3.68
N LYS A 175 25.46 1.57 -3.36
CA LYS A 175 25.17 2.69 -2.48
C LYS A 175 24.26 3.69 -3.19
N ASP A 176 24.50 3.96 -4.46
CA ASP A 176 23.62 4.80 -5.26
C ASP A 176 22.24 4.15 -5.47
N ALA A 177 22.18 2.81 -5.62
CA ALA A 177 20.92 2.08 -5.68
C ALA A 177 20.09 2.25 -4.40
N GLN A 178 20.73 2.12 -3.24
CA GLN A 178 20.10 2.35 -1.94
C GLN A 178 19.64 3.82 -1.77
N LEU A 179 20.43 4.78 -2.27
CA LEU A 179 20.06 6.19 -2.28
C LEU A 179 18.89 6.48 -3.23
N ALA A 180 18.74 5.71 -4.31
CA ALA A 180 17.62 5.82 -5.25
C ALA A 180 16.34 5.12 -4.77
N THR A 181 16.43 4.18 -3.82
CA THR A 181 15.28 3.41 -3.35
C THR A 181 14.16 4.30 -2.82
N VAL A 182 12.95 4.11 -3.36
CA VAL A 182 11.72 4.72 -2.88
C VAL A 182 10.84 3.64 -2.24
N ASP A 183 9.94 4.07 -1.37
CA ASP A 183 8.91 3.19 -0.84
C ASP A 183 7.74 3.12 -1.82
N HIS A 184 7.60 1.98 -2.50
CA HIS A 184 6.54 1.75 -3.47
C HIS A 184 5.17 1.55 -2.83
N TYR A 185 5.13 1.19 -1.55
CA TYR A 185 3.90 0.79 -0.86
C TYR A 185 3.73 1.59 0.44
N PRO A 186 3.69 2.94 0.35
CA PRO A 186 3.45 3.77 1.52
C PRO A 186 2.01 3.60 2.01
N PHE A 187 1.80 3.85 3.31
CA PHE A 187 0.51 3.76 3.97
C PHE A 187 -0.04 2.32 4.07
N PHE A 188 -1.28 2.17 4.53
CA PHE A 188 -1.88 0.89 4.93
C PHE A 188 -3.39 0.94 4.83
N ILE A 189 -4.09 -0.13 4.50
CA ILE A 189 -5.57 -0.16 4.61
C ILE A 189 -6.03 -0.57 6.01
N ILE A 190 -7.32 -0.38 6.31
CA ILE A 190 -7.96 -0.83 7.55
C ILE A 190 -9.31 -1.45 7.16
N PRO A 191 -9.53 -2.76 7.40
CA PRO A 191 -10.75 -3.46 6.98
C PRO A 191 -12.05 -2.78 7.43
N SER A 192 -12.12 -2.29 8.67
CA SER A 192 -13.31 -1.61 9.19
C SER A 192 -13.65 -0.31 8.47
N ARG A 193 -12.64 0.39 7.93
CA ARG A 193 -12.87 1.59 7.12
C ARG A 193 -13.37 1.24 5.72
N LEU A 194 -12.82 0.20 5.10
CA LEU A 194 -13.32 -0.28 3.81
C LEU A 194 -14.77 -0.75 3.92
N ALA A 195 -15.08 -1.54 4.96
CA ALA A 195 -16.43 -2.01 5.22
C ALA A 195 -17.42 -0.86 5.48
N ASN A 196 -16.98 0.20 6.16
CA ASN A 196 -17.80 1.40 6.38
C ASN A 196 -18.21 2.10 5.08
N VAL A 197 -17.29 2.18 4.09
CA VAL A 197 -17.59 2.80 2.79
C VAL A 197 -18.78 2.11 2.12
N VAL A 198 -18.78 0.78 2.08
CA VAL A 198 -19.80 -0.04 1.39
C VAL A 198 -20.92 -0.55 2.32
N SER A 199 -20.91 -0.12 3.58
CA SER A 199 -21.91 -0.49 4.60
C SER A 199 -22.09 -2.01 4.79
N CYS A 200 -21.00 -2.78 4.73
CA CYS A 200 -21.03 -4.22 4.99
C CYS A 200 -20.53 -4.57 6.40
N VAL A 201 -20.78 -5.81 6.85
CA VAL A 201 -20.14 -6.34 8.05
C VAL A 201 -18.63 -6.36 7.85
N THR A 202 -17.87 -5.92 8.86
CA THR A 202 -16.42 -5.81 8.77
C THR A 202 -15.78 -7.21 8.70
N PRO A 203 -15.03 -7.54 7.62
CA PRO A 203 -14.21 -8.74 7.60
C PRO A 203 -13.09 -8.60 8.65
N SER A 204 -12.72 -9.72 9.28
CA SER A 204 -11.58 -9.71 10.21
C SER A 204 -10.28 -9.41 9.48
N GLU A 205 -9.27 -8.90 10.20
CA GLU A 205 -7.94 -8.64 9.64
C GLU A 205 -7.36 -9.89 8.96
N ASP A 206 -7.50 -11.05 9.61
CA ASP A 206 -7.03 -12.33 9.09
C ASP A 206 -7.71 -12.73 7.78
N MET A 207 -9.01 -12.44 7.62
CA MET A 207 -9.73 -12.75 6.37
C MET A 207 -9.21 -11.89 5.22
N VAL A 208 -9.01 -10.59 5.43
CA VAL A 208 -8.50 -9.70 4.38
C VAL A 208 -7.05 -10.04 4.05
N ARG A 209 -6.20 -10.26 5.06
CA ARG A 209 -4.80 -10.67 4.84
C ARG A 209 -4.72 -12.04 4.16
N GLY A 210 -5.57 -12.98 4.54
CA GLY A 210 -5.66 -14.30 3.93
C GLY A 210 -6.06 -14.21 2.46
N ALA A 211 -7.07 -13.39 2.13
CA ALA A 211 -7.45 -13.13 0.74
C ALA A 211 -6.32 -12.51 -0.08
N LEU A 212 -5.61 -11.52 0.47
CA LEU A 212 -4.45 -10.91 -0.20
C LEU A 212 -3.33 -11.94 -0.48
N ILE A 213 -2.98 -12.76 0.52
CA ILE A 213 -1.96 -13.81 0.37
C ILE A 213 -2.42 -14.89 -0.63
N HIS A 214 -3.69 -15.29 -0.61
CA HIS A 214 -4.28 -16.24 -1.56
C HIS A 214 -4.14 -15.75 -3.01
N LEU A 215 -4.30 -14.44 -3.23
CA LEU A 215 -4.14 -13.81 -4.54
C LEU A 215 -2.67 -13.53 -4.92
N GLY A 216 -1.70 -13.92 -4.08
CA GLY A 216 -0.27 -13.75 -4.35
C GLY A 216 0.34 -12.42 -3.88
N TYR A 217 -0.41 -11.59 -3.15
CA TYR A 217 0.09 -10.33 -2.62
C TYR A 217 0.73 -10.50 -1.24
N ARG A 218 1.70 -9.62 -0.97
CA ARG A 218 2.37 -9.55 0.33
C ARG A 218 1.53 -8.74 1.29
N THR A 219 1.57 -9.11 2.57
CA THR A 219 0.91 -8.37 3.64
C THR A 219 1.82 -8.16 4.82
N ALA A 220 1.71 -6.99 5.42
CA ALA A 220 2.36 -6.61 6.66
C ALA A 220 1.39 -5.80 7.53
N ARG A 221 1.75 -5.61 8.81
CA ARG A 221 1.05 -4.71 9.72
C ARG A 221 1.82 -3.42 9.83
N SER A 222 1.16 -2.29 10.13
CA SER A 222 1.86 -1.05 10.47
C SER A 222 1.84 -0.77 11.97
N HIS A 223 2.98 -0.33 12.49
CA HIS A 223 3.14 0.18 13.86
C HIS A 223 2.27 1.41 14.11
N CYS A 224 1.95 2.17 13.05
CA CYS A 224 1.18 3.40 13.14
C CYS A 224 -0.27 3.20 13.59
N ARG A 225 -0.84 2.00 13.40
CA ARG A 225 -2.25 1.74 13.77
C ARG A 225 -2.56 0.25 13.92
N PRO A 226 -3.26 -0.16 14.99
CA PRO A 226 -3.80 -1.52 15.10
C PRO A 226 -4.83 -1.81 14.01
N GLY A 227 -4.89 -3.06 13.53
CA GLY A 227 -5.81 -3.46 12.46
C GLY A 227 -5.44 -2.92 11.09
N SER A 228 -4.22 -2.39 10.94
CA SER A 228 -3.70 -1.89 9.67
C SER A 228 -3.06 -3.02 8.85
N ILE A 229 -3.21 -2.94 7.53
CA ILE A 229 -2.63 -3.89 6.59
C ILE A 229 -1.86 -3.09 5.53
N LYS A 230 -0.53 -3.22 5.50
CA LYS A 230 0.27 -2.82 4.33
C LYS A 230 0.26 -3.95 3.31
N THR A 231 0.16 -3.61 2.04
CA THR A 231 0.18 -4.59 0.95
C THR A 231 0.70 -3.96 -0.33
N ASP A 232 1.22 -4.79 -1.22
CA ASP A 232 1.57 -4.43 -2.59
C ASP A 232 0.40 -4.64 -3.58
N ALA A 233 -0.78 -5.03 -3.08
CA ALA A 233 -1.97 -5.14 -3.90
C ALA A 233 -2.48 -3.78 -4.38
N PRO A 234 -2.90 -3.66 -5.65
CA PRO A 234 -3.54 -2.45 -6.15
C PRO A 234 -4.94 -2.29 -5.54
N TRP A 235 -5.44 -1.06 -5.56
CA TRP A 235 -6.76 -0.73 -5.04
C TRP A 235 -7.91 -1.47 -5.72
N SER A 236 -7.77 -1.80 -7.00
CA SER A 236 -8.73 -2.64 -7.73
C SER A 236 -8.89 -4.01 -7.09
N THR A 237 -7.80 -4.66 -6.69
CA THR A 237 -7.81 -5.94 -5.98
C THR A 237 -8.37 -5.78 -4.58
N ILE A 238 -7.97 -4.73 -3.84
CA ILE A 238 -8.50 -4.46 -2.49
C ILE A 238 -10.03 -4.32 -2.52
N TRP A 239 -10.56 -3.53 -3.45
CA TRP A 239 -12.02 -3.39 -3.61
C TRP A 239 -12.68 -4.67 -4.08
N TRP A 240 -12.04 -5.42 -4.98
CA TRP A 240 -12.55 -6.72 -5.40
C TRP A 240 -12.71 -7.67 -4.20
N ILE A 241 -11.71 -7.79 -3.31
CA ILE A 241 -11.79 -8.62 -2.09
C ILE A 241 -12.98 -8.22 -1.21
N ILE A 242 -13.21 -6.91 -1.02
CA ILE A 242 -14.32 -6.43 -0.20
C ILE A 242 -15.68 -6.73 -0.85
N THR A 243 -15.79 -6.56 -2.18
CA THR A 243 -17.02 -6.92 -2.90
C THR A 243 -17.27 -8.42 -2.90
N GLU A 244 -16.21 -9.24 -2.94
CA GLU A 244 -16.33 -10.69 -2.83
C GLU A 244 -16.76 -11.13 -1.42
N TRP A 245 -16.25 -10.45 -0.38
CA TRP A 245 -16.74 -10.64 0.99
C TRP A 245 -18.24 -10.35 1.12
N ILE A 246 -18.73 -9.29 0.47
CA ILE A 246 -20.16 -8.96 0.43
C ILE A 246 -20.94 -10.10 -0.23
N ARG A 247 -20.49 -10.61 -1.38
CA ARG A 247 -21.16 -11.71 -2.09
C ARG A 247 -21.27 -12.97 -1.22
N GLN A 248 -20.20 -13.33 -0.51
CA GLN A 248 -20.14 -14.60 0.21
C GLN A 248 -20.71 -14.54 1.64
N LYS A 249 -20.55 -13.41 2.35
CA LYS A 249 -20.76 -13.36 3.81
C LYS A 249 -21.64 -12.21 4.29
N SER A 250 -21.73 -11.11 3.55
CA SER A 250 -22.49 -9.93 3.98
C SER A 250 -23.30 -9.31 2.84
N PRO A 251 -24.30 -10.01 2.26
CA PRO A 251 -25.16 -9.44 1.24
C PRO A 251 -25.86 -8.17 1.74
N ILE A 252 -25.79 -7.11 0.94
CA ILE A 252 -26.37 -5.79 1.25
C ILE A 252 -27.62 -5.55 0.40
N LYS A 253 -28.53 -4.72 0.91
CA LYS A 253 -29.75 -4.33 0.17
C LYS A 253 -29.46 -3.10 -0.67
N GLU A 254 -29.90 -3.09 -1.92
CA GLU A 254 -29.71 -1.93 -2.81
C GLU A 254 -30.37 -0.66 -2.26
N SER A 255 -31.54 -0.78 -1.63
CA SER A 255 -32.29 0.33 -1.07
C SER A 255 -31.55 1.12 0.03
N SER A 256 -30.51 0.54 0.63
CA SER A 256 -29.71 1.24 1.66
C SER A 256 -28.59 2.10 1.08
N ILE A 257 -28.31 2.01 -0.23
CA ILE A 257 -27.16 2.68 -0.85
C ILE A 257 -27.62 3.92 -1.62
N LYS A 258 -27.01 5.07 -1.31
CA LYS A 258 -27.31 6.34 -1.98
C LYS A 258 -26.62 6.39 -3.36
N LYS A 259 -27.35 6.78 -4.41
CA LYS A 259 -26.83 6.85 -5.80
C LYS A 259 -25.56 7.70 -5.97
N ASN A 260 -25.43 8.78 -5.20
CA ASN A 260 -24.27 9.68 -5.26
C ASN A 260 -23.15 9.32 -4.26
N SER A 261 -23.17 8.12 -3.69
CA SER A 261 -22.15 7.68 -2.73
C SER A 261 -21.02 6.91 -3.40
N ALA A 262 -19.85 6.89 -2.76
CA ALA A 262 -18.72 6.07 -3.20
C ALA A 262 -19.09 4.57 -3.30
N ALA A 263 -19.93 4.08 -2.38
CA ALA A 263 -20.45 2.71 -2.38
C ALA A 263 -21.20 2.37 -3.66
N TRP A 264 -22.02 3.29 -4.17
CA TRP A 264 -22.87 3.04 -5.34
C TRP A 264 -22.03 2.62 -6.55
N LYS A 265 -21.01 3.40 -6.91
CA LYS A 265 -20.14 3.08 -8.04
C LYS A 265 -19.40 1.75 -7.81
N ILE A 266 -18.78 1.57 -6.65
CA ILE A 266 -18.01 0.34 -6.34
C ILE A 266 -18.89 -0.91 -6.48
N LEU A 267 -20.11 -0.87 -5.95
CA LEU A 267 -21.02 -2.01 -5.94
C LEU A 267 -21.68 -2.24 -7.29
N THR A 268 -21.96 -1.18 -8.04
CA THR A 268 -22.49 -1.26 -9.41
C THR A 268 -21.43 -1.83 -10.36
N ASP A 269 -20.19 -1.35 -10.29
CA ASP A 269 -19.06 -1.87 -11.09
C ASP A 269 -18.78 -3.34 -10.75
N ALA A 270 -19.03 -3.74 -9.51
CA ALA A 270 -18.96 -5.14 -9.08
C ALA A 270 -20.20 -5.99 -9.45
N GLY A 271 -21.23 -5.40 -10.06
CA GLY A 271 -22.47 -6.09 -10.44
C GLY A 271 -23.30 -6.61 -9.26
N ILE A 272 -23.11 -6.04 -8.06
CA ILE A 272 -23.85 -6.42 -6.83
C ILE A 272 -25.21 -5.72 -6.76
N ILE A 273 -25.29 -4.49 -7.26
CA ILE A 273 -26.51 -3.67 -7.33
C ILE A 273 -26.72 -3.15 -8.76
N GLY A 274 -27.93 -2.67 -9.07
CA GLY A 274 -28.20 -2.08 -10.38
C GLY A 274 -28.31 -3.09 -11.53
N GLN A 275 -28.46 -4.38 -11.22
CA GLN A 275 -28.94 -5.34 -12.21
C GLN A 275 -30.44 -5.07 -12.40
N GLU A 276 -30.79 -4.33 -13.46
CA GLU A 276 -32.13 -4.44 -14.02
C GLU A 276 -32.36 -5.92 -14.29
N LYS A 277 -33.34 -6.52 -13.62
CA LYS A 277 -33.87 -7.82 -14.05
C LYS A 277 -34.24 -7.62 -15.51
N ARG A 278 -33.50 -8.24 -16.44
CA ARG A 278 -34.05 -8.56 -17.75
C ARG A 278 -35.22 -9.49 -17.48
N GLU A 279 -36.39 -8.92 -17.23
CA GLU A 279 -37.65 -9.65 -17.32
C GLU A 279 -37.68 -10.21 -18.73
N ALA A 280 -37.65 -11.53 -18.83
CA ALA A 280 -37.94 -12.24 -20.04
C ALA A 280 -39.44 -12.03 -20.34
N THR A 281 -39.78 -10.89 -20.93
CA THR A 281 -41.02 -10.76 -21.70
C THR A 281 -40.81 -11.53 -23.00
N GLY A 282 -41.19 -12.80 -22.96
CA GLY A 282 -41.40 -13.57 -24.17
C GLY A 282 -42.57 -12.97 -24.93
N GLU A 283 -42.31 -12.41 -26.11
CA GLU A 283 -43.32 -12.18 -27.14
C GLU A 283 -42.68 -12.36 -28.52
N THR A 284 -42.91 -13.56 -29.03
CA THR A 284 -43.08 -13.99 -30.44
C THR A 284 -42.25 -13.32 -31.54
N ALA A 285 -41.42 -14.18 -32.15
CA ALA A 285 -40.85 -14.02 -33.47
C ALA A 285 -41.90 -13.64 -34.53
N LYS A 286 -41.50 -12.71 -35.41
CA LYS A 286 -41.81 -12.78 -36.83
C LYS A 286 -40.51 -12.59 -37.62
N ASP A 287 -40.18 -13.68 -38.28
CA ASP A 287 -39.20 -13.84 -39.35
C ASP A 287 -39.57 -12.94 -40.54
N ASP A 288 -38.56 -12.39 -41.23
CA ASP A 288 -38.56 -12.33 -42.69
C ASP A 288 -37.20 -11.82 -43.24
N SER A 289 -36.69 -12.61 -44.20
CA SER A 289 -35.79 -12.30 -45.32
C SER A 289 -34.25 -12.49 -45.19
N ALA A 290 -33.81 -13.69 -45.59
CA ALA A 290 -32.91 -14.02 -46.73
C ALA A 290 -31.47 -13.44 -46.77
N MET A 291 -30.43 -14.30 -46.63
CA MET A 291 -29.52 -14.87 -47.68
C MET A 291 -28.59 -13.82 -48.36
N GLU A 292 -27.27 -13.96 -48.60
CA GLU A 292 -26.21 -14.97 -48.72
C GLU A 292 -24.87 -14.21 -48.37
N GLY A 293 -23.83 -14.75 -47.73
CA GLY A 293 -22.89 -15.75 -48.23
C GLY A 293 -21.76 -15.17 -49.10
N VAL A 294 -20.67 -14.60 -48.54
CA VAL A 294 -19.33 -14.53 -49.19
C VAL A 294 -18.19 -14.53 -48.16
N GLU A 295 -17.11 -15.20 -48.57
CA GLU A 295 -15.91 -15.72 -47.92
C GLU A 295 -14.98 -14.75 -47.17
N GLN A 296 -14.17 -15.38 -46.31
CA GLN A 296 -12.97 -14.88 -45.64
C GLN A 296 -11.95 -14.25 -46.60
N GLN A 297 -11.34 -13.14 -46.16
CA GLN A 297 -9.94 -12.89 -46.46
C GLN A 297 -9.22 -12.18 -45.29
N SER A 298 -8.10 -12.79 -44.93
CA SER A 298 -7.10 -12.39 -43.96
C SER A 298 -6.30 -11.16 -44.38
N SER A 299 -5.97 -10.28 -43.43
CA SER A 299 -4.75 -9.48 -43.48
C SER A 299 -4.29 -9.03 -42.08
N GLU A 300 -3.06 -9.43 -41.75
CA GLU A 300 -2.15 -9.06 -40.66
C GLU A 300 -1.96 -7.52 -40.56
N ALA A 301 -1.47 -6.81 -39.53
CA ALA A 301 -0.65 -6.95 -38.29
C ALA A 301 -0.82 -5.59 -37.49
N PRO A 302 -0.21 -5.25 -36.32
CA PRO A 302 1.03 -5.79 -35.73
C PRO A 302 1.10 -5.97 -34.17
N VAL A 303 1.79 -7.05 -33.81
CA VAL A 303 2.86 -7.21 -32.79
C VAL A 303 2.99 -6.15 -31.69
N GLU A 304 2.49 -6.47 -30.48
CA GLU A 304 2.97 -5.88 -29.22
C GLU A 304 4.01 -6.79 -28.57
N ASN A 305 5.16 -6.19 -28.24
CA ASN A 305 6.31 -6.82 -27.61
C ASN A 305 6.02 -7.24 -26.16
N THR A 306 5.87 -8.54 -25.92
CA THR A 306 6.01 -9.14 -24.58
C THR A 306 7.49 -9.38 -24.30
N ALA A 307 8.06 -8.66 -23.34
CA ALA A 307 9.41 -8.89 -22.86
C ALA A 307 9.40 -9.95 -21.73
N ASP A 308 10.21 -10.99 -21.95
CA ASP A 308 10.39 -12.18 -21.13
C ASP A 308 10.75 -11.92 -19.66
N ALA A 309 10.20 -12.77 -18.79
CA ALA A 309 10.69 -13.03 -17.44
C ALA A 309 11.51 -14.34 -17.45
N PRO A 310 12.69 -14.41 -16.80
CA PRO A 310 13.43 -15.66 -16.73
C PRO A 310 12.96 -16.54 -15.56
N ASN A 311 13.02 -17.85 -15.83
CA ASN A 311 12.59 -19.00 -15.04
C ASN A 311 13.23 -19.17 -13.66
N GLY A 312 12.44 -19.74 -12.73
CA GLY A 312 12.87 -20.43 -11.52
C GLY A 312 11.70 -21.11 -10.80
N ASP A 313 11.64 -22.45 -10.88
CA ASP A 313 10.87 -23.41 -10.06
C ASP A 313 9.33 -23.45 -10.12
N GLY A 314 8.82 -24.17 -11.12
CA GLY A 314 8.08 -25.44 -10.87
C GLY A 314 6.73 -25.43 -10.14
N LYS A 315 6.04 -24.30 -9.98
CA LYS A 315 4.58 -24.27 -9.78
C LYS A 315 3.98 -23.39 -10.86
N LEU A 316 3.00 -23.91 -11.61
CA LEU A 316 2.17 -23.08 -12.48
C LEU A 316 1.59 -21.95 -11.63
N LEU A 317 2.13 -20.73 -11.78
CA LEU A 317 1.61 -19.54 -11.13
C LEU A 317 0.27 -19.26 -11.78
N LEU A 318 -0.81 -19.68 -11.11
CA LEU A 318 -2.17 -19.34 -11.52
C LEU A 318 -2.28 -17.82 -11.66
N SER A 319 -2.94 -17.37 -12.71
CA SER A 319 -3.25 -15.96 -12.89
C SER A 319 -4.14 -15.46 -11.75
N GLU A 320 -4.09 -14.17 -11.45
CA GLU A 320 -4.97 -13.58 -10.44
C GLU A 320 -6.45 -13.89 -10.73
N ALA A 321 -6.85 -13.86 -12.01
CA ALA A 321 -8.21 -14.19 -12.43
C ALA A 321 -8.63 -15.63 -12.09
N GLU A 322 -7.70 -16.59 -12.11
CA GLU A 322 -7.94 -17.97 -11.69
C GLU A 322 -8.01 -18.10 -10.17
N LEU A 323 -7.12 -17.41 -9.45
CA LEU A 323 -7.12 -17.39 -7.97
C LEU A 323 -8.39 -16.73 -7.41
N ARG A 324 -8.91 -15.71 -8.09
CA ARG A 324 -10.17 -15.05 -7.74
C ARG A 324 -11.37 -16.01 -7.75
N LYS A 325 -11.38 -17.01 -8.65
CA LYS A 325 -12.47 -18.00 -8.76
C LYS A 325 -12.48 -19.01 -7.61
N THR A 326 -11.34 -19.22 -6.96
CA THR A 326 -11.18 -20.21 -5.89
C THR A 326 -11.18 -19.59 -4.49
N LEU A 327 -11.26 -18.26 -4.38
CA LEU A 327 -11.27 -17.58 -3.09
C LEU A 327 -12.57 -17.86 -2.34
N VAL A 328 -12.46 -18.47 -1.17
CA VAL A 328 -13.59 -18.68 -0.25
C VAL A 328 -13.23 -18.11 1.12
N PHE A 329 -14.11 -17.29 1.69
CA PHE A 329 -13.93 -16.75 3.03
C PHE A 329 -14.28 -17.80 4.09
N ASP A 330 -13.31 -18.59 4.51
CA ASP A 330 -13.44 -19.60 5.56
C ASP A 330 -12.31 -19.52 6.60
N GLU A 331 -12.35 -20.37 7.61
CA GLU A 331 -11.29 -20.42 8.64
C GLU A 331 -9.93 -20.86 8.08
N ASN A 332 -9.87 -21.55 6.93
CA ASN A 332 -8.61 -21.90 6.30
C ASN A 332 -7.93 -20.66 5.71
N LEU A 333 -8.71 -19.77 5.10
CA LEU A 333 -8.24 -18.47 4.62
C LEU A 333 -7.72 -17.61 5.77
N ALA A 334 -8.45 -17.54 6.89
CA ALA A 334 -7.98 -16.82 8.08
C ALA A 334 -6.70 -17.43 8.66
N ARG A 335 -6.56 -18.77 8.64
CA ARG A 335 -5.33 -19.46 9.06
C ARG A 335 -4.15 -19.15 8.14
N LEU A 336 -4.36 -18.89 6.86
CA LEU A 336 -3.29 -18.47 5.94
C LEU A 336 -2.60 -17.18 6.40
N ALA A 337 -3.37 -16.25 6.98
CA ALA A 337 -2.84 -14.99 7.52
C ALA A 337 -2.12 -15.14 8.86
N ARG A 338 -2.47 -16.17 9.64
CA ARG A 338 -1.85 -16.52 10.92
C ARG A 338 -0.63 -17.39 10.62
N ARG A 339 0.52 -16.79 10.32
CA ARG A 339 1.78 -17.55 10.10
C ARG A 339 1.98 -18.57 11.22
N ARG A 340 2.15 -19.85 10.87
CA ARG A 340 2.41 -20.92 11.86
C ARG A 340 3.70 -20.56 12.62
N GLY A 341 3.60 -20.43 13.94
CA GLY A 341 4.75 -20.14 14.81
C GLY A 341 5.04 -18.67 15.09
N GLU A 342 4.14 -17.73 14.75
CA GLU A 342 4.29 -16.34 15.20
C GLU A 342 4.30 -16.27 16.74
N GLN A 343 5.45 -15.84 17.29
CA GLN A 343 5.60 -15.56 18.71
C GLN A 343 4.56 -14.50 19.12
N LYS A 344 3.95 -14.63 20.30
CA LYS A 344 3.01 -13.62 20.81
C LYS A 344 3.78 -12.33 21.11
N LEU A 345 3.75 -11.39 20.16
CA LEU A 345 4.40 -10.09 20.28
C LEU A 345 3.45 -9.04 20.84
N VAL A 346 3.96 -8.20 21.75
CA VAL A 346 3.24 -7.04 22.29
C VAL A 346 3.34 -5.87 21.31
N ARG A 347 2.56 -5.94 20.22
CA ARG A 347 2.63 -4.97 19.09
C ARG A 347 1.95 -3.64 19.39
N TYR A 348 0.76 -3.71 19.96
CA TYR A 348 -0.09 -2.54 20.25
C TYR A 348 -0.49 -2.58 21.72
N GLN A 349 0.14 -1.74 22.53
CA GLN A 349 -0.25 -1.63 23.94
C GLN A 349 -1.42 -0.68 24.09
N MET A 350 -2.37 -1.07 24.93
CA MET A 350 -3.40 -0.15 25.41
C MET A 350 -2.76 0.84 26.38
N ASN A 351 -3.29 2.06 26.39
CA ASN A 351 -2.87 3.07 27.34
C ASN A 351 -2.97 2.51 28.78
N PRO A 352 -1.95 2.72 29.63
CA PRO A 352 -1.97 2.21 31.00
C PRO A 352 -3.13 2.76 31.85
N ARG A 353 -3.69 3.91 31.47
CA ARG A 353 -4.80 4.60 32.14
C ARG A 353 -5.72 5.25 31.11
N GLU A 354 -6.98 5.43 31.48
CA GLU A 354 -8.04 6.02 30.63
C GLU A 354 -7.71 7.45 30.15
N ASN A 355 -7.03 8.26 30.97
CA ASN A 355 -6.59 9.63 30.65
C ASN A 355 -5.07 9.74 30.41
N TRP A 356 -4.45 8.70 29.86
CA TRP A 356 -3.03 8.73 29.49
C TRP A 356 -2.83 9.67 28.29
N GLY A 357 -1.95 10.66 28.41
CA GLY A 357 -1.66 11.65 27.37
C GLY A 357 -1.34 13.04 27.93
N PRO A 358 -1.11 14.04 27.06
CA PRO A 358 -0.90 15.43 27.49
C PRO A 358 -2.13 15.90 28.28
N LEU A 359 -1.94 16.18 29.58
CA LEU A 359 -3.01 16.65 30.45
C LEU A 359 -3.49 18.02 29.95
N ALA A 360 -4.80 18.26 30.04
CA ALA A 360 -5.36 19.57 29.77
C ALA A 360 -4.63 20.63 30.62
N LYS A 361 -4.35 21.80 30.01
CA LYS A 361 -3.67 22.94 30.65
C LYS A 361 -4.32 23.19 32.01
N ALA A 362 -3.52 23.26 33.07
CA ALA A 362 -4.02 23.44 34.43
C ALA A 362 -5.01 24.62 34.47
N SER A 363 -6.26 24.35 34.87
CA SER A 363 -7.23 25.39 35.16
C SER A 363 -6.66 26.22 36.32
N ARG A 364 -6.46 27.53 36.10
CA ARG A 364 -6.13 28.46 37.17
C ARG A 364 -7.34 28.47 38.12
N ARG A 365 -7.21 27.78 39.25
CA ARG A 365 -8.08 28.01 40.41
C ARG A 365 -7.72 29.33 41.06
#